data_AF-A0A662SVG8-F1
#
_entry.id   AF-A0A662SVG8-F1
#
_cell.length_a   1.000
_cell.length_b   1.000
_cell.length_c   1.000
_cell.angle_alpha   90.00
_cell.angle_beta   90.00
_cell.angle_gamma   90.00
#
_symmetry.space_group_name_H-M   'P 1'
#
loop_
_entity.id
_entity.type
_entity.pdbx_description
1 polymer ?
#
loop_
_entity_poly.entity_id
_entity_poly.type
_entity_poly.pdbx_seq_one_letter_code
_entity_poly.pdbx_strand_id
1 'polypeptide(L)'
;MRAMKLHAALLVAILLAPFILLQAQSKSITISYGLSPESVSPGSTTRLTITVHNGEDEAYRGWCTAVFVPWNSSSGEWGASLVSVSGVNNPGAVSTEWGSPGDPIAGYRGFAIKLETPPSFPENNPIPAGGTVVIEVDITVSSIAPAADHVIFITSFAQSETGLIYTKRDSITVTVTGAPGGGLADIVECIIEAESVYLVLPDNQGKPIGSIPVYSASVSDWTAAGYIAGVALHEVLKYDTYSDVIDYLTGSVVVPSGYGLILFGGKMVSIPVWYYDDVSQETPVYPATDGVDVWLVERAAGAEIPGTRMKISDIGEAGYDIFVMMYFTDSQGRHVLVVYGYGWQGTFAAALYFDKVVWPSISSYTSSWYVVKWVDNGNMRVDEPGVDQYEIVAQGS
;
A
#
# COMPACT_ATOMS: atom_id res chain seq x y z
N MET A 1 -0.78 -32.23 26.30
CA MET A 1 -0.81 -32.73 24.90
C MET A 1 -2.22 -32.60 24.33
N ARG A 2 -2.66 -31.37 24.02
CA ARG A 2 -3.97 -31.04 23.44
C ARG A 2 -3.86 -29.66 22.81
N ALA A 3 -3.59 -29.59 21.50
CA ALA A 3 -3.73 -28.37 20.67
C ALA A 3 -3.50 -28.66 19.17
N MET A 4 -3.83 -29.86 18.67
CA MET A 4 -3.44 -30.24 17.31
C MET A 4 -4.50 -31.11 16.62
N LYS A 5 -5.78 -30.69 16.59
CA LYS A 5 -6.83 -31.33 15.77
C LYS A 5 -7.96 -30.42 15.23
N LEU A 6 -7.95 -29.09 15.45
CA LEU A 6 -9.02 -28.22 14.93
C LEU A 6 -8.71 -27.61 13.55
N HIS A 7 -7.44 -27.35 13.24
CA HIS A 7 -7.04 -26.75 11.95
C HIS A 7 -7.25 -27.68 10.74
N ALA A 8 -7.20 -29.00 10.92
CA ALA A 8 -7.33 -29.94 9.81
C ALA A 8 -8.79 -30.16 9.35
N ALA A 9 -9.78 -30.03 10.24
CA ALA A 9 -11.18 -30.19 9.87
C ALA A 9 -11.73 -28.98 9.09
N LEU A 10 -11.26 -27.78 9.43
CA LEU A 10 -11.60 -26.52 8.74
C LEU A 10 -11.04 -26.49 7.30
N LEU A 11 -9.88 -27.10 7.06
CA LEU A 11 -9.25 -27.18 5.74
C LEU A 11 -9.84 -28.31 4.87
N VAL A 12 -10.13 -29.48 5.47
CA VAL A 12 -10.58 -30.68 4.73
C VAL A 12 -12.04 -30.59 4.27
N ALA A 13 -12.91 -29.89 5.00
CA ALA A 13 -14.29 -29.67 4.56
C ALA A 13 -14.41 -28.73 3.35
N ILE A 14 -13.36 -27.95 3.04
CA ILE A 14 -13.40 -26.94 1.97
C ILE A 14 -12.46 -27.29 0.80
N LEU A 15 -11.36 -28.02 1.03
CA LEU A 15 -10.46 -28.51 -0.04
C LEU A 15 -11.03 -29.65 -0.90
N LEU A 16 -12.17 -30.24 -0.54
CA LEU A 16 -12.75 -31.40 -1.22
C LEU A 16 -13.98 -31.09 -2.09
N ALA A 17 -14.25 -29.84 -2.43
CA ALA A 17 -15.36 -29.49 -3.31
C ALA A 17 -14.94 -29.01 -4.72
N PRO A 18 -14.14 -29.75 -5.52
CA PRO A 18 -14.31 -29.68 -6.96
C PRO A 18 -15.62 -30.42 -7.30
N PHE A 19 -16.58 -29.70 -7.88
CA PHE A 19 -17.73 -30.27 -8.61
C PHE A 19 -18.41 -31.51 -7.98
N ILE A 20 -19.50 -31.32 -7.21
CA ILE A 20 -20.75 -32.10 -7.26
C ILE A 20 -21.65 -31.69 -6.08
N LEU A 21 -22.93 -31.51 -6.39
CA LEU A 21 -24.06 -31.07 -5.57
C LEU A 21 -24.07 -31.55 -4.11
N LEU A 22 -24.20 -30.58 -3.19
CA LEU A 22 -25.29 -30.56 -2.20
C LEU A 22 -25.59 -29.09 -1.83
N GLN A 23 -26.37 -28.38 -2.66
CA GLN A 23 -26.94 -27.10 -2.22
C GLN A 23 -28.01 -27.40 -1.16
N ALA A 24 -27.64 -27.34 0.12
CA ALA A 24 -28.61 -27.11 1.18
C ALA A 24 -29.03 -25.65 1.12
N GLN A 25 -29.95 -25.34 0.21
CA GLN A 25 -30.64 -24.06 0.19
C GLN A 25 -31.88 -24.21 1.07
N SER A 26 -31.81 -23.77 2.33
CA SER A 26 -33.05 -23.54 3.10
C SER A 26 -33.89 -22.55 2.31
N LYS A 27 -35.17 -22.86 2.14
CA LYS A 27 -36.08 -22.03 1.34
C LYS A 27 -36.41 -20.70 2.03
N SER A 28 -36.09 -20.54 3.32
CA SER A 28 -36.53 -19.39 4.11
C SER A 28 -35.40 -18.48 4.60
N ILE A 29 -34.11 -18.80 4.40
CA ILE A 29 -33.04 -17.82 4.59
C ILE A 29 -32.94 -16.91 3.38
N THR A 30 -33.09 -15.61 3.58
CA THR A 30 -32.82 -14.59 2.56
C THR A 30 -31.62 -13.73 2.98
N ILE A 31 -30.78 -13.40 2.01
CA ILE A 31 -29.64 -12.50 2.21
C ILE A 31 -29.67 -11.41 1.15
N SER A 32 -29.61 -10.16 1.58
CA SER A 32 -29.47 -8.98 0.73
C SER A 32 -28.23 -8.17 1.09
N TYR A 33 -27.76 -7.40 0.11
CA TYR A 33 -26.54 -6.60 0.20
C TYR A 33 -26.84 -5.19 -0.26
N GLY A 34 -26.23 -4.20 0.41
CA GLY A 34 -26.27 -2.80 0.00
C GLY A 34 -24.90 -2.16 0.17
N LEU A 35 -24.59 -1.20 -0.69
CA LEU A 35 -23.42 -0.34 -0.57
C LEU A 35 -23.85 1.10 -0.32
N SER A 36 -23.11 1.80 0.52
CA SER A 36 -23.34 3.23 0.75
C SER A 36 -22.03 3.94 1.05
N PRO A 37 -21.54 4.81 0.14
CA PRO A 37 -22.05 5.06 -1.22
C PRO A 37 -21.72 3.92 -2.20
N GLU A 38 -22.51 3.73 -3.26
CA GLU A 38 -22.25 2.72 -4.31
C GLU A 38 -21.06 3.08 -5.22
N SER A 39 -20.74 4.38 -5.30
CA SER A 39 -19.60 4.89 -6.06
C SER A 39 -18.64 5.67 -5.16
N VAL A 40 -17.35 5.43 -5.31
CA VAL A 40 -16.28 6.02 -4.50
C VAL A 40 -15.06 6.38 -5.33
N SER A 41 -14.28 7.35 -4.87
CA SER A 41 -12.92 7.59 -5.37
C SER A 41 -11.92 6.56 -4.84
N PRO A 42 -10.79 6.33 -5.53
CA PRO A 42 -9.68 5.58 -4.98
C PRO A 42 -9.26 6.11 -3.59
N GLY A 43 -8.82 5.22 -2.70
CA GLY A 43 -8.42 5.55 -1.32
C GLY A 43 -9.59 5.88 -0.38
N SER A 44 -10.82 5.82 -0.86
CA SER A 44 -12.03 6.11 -0.06
C SER A 44 -12.69 4.84 0.46
N THR A 45 -13.59 4.99 1.43
CA THR A 45 -14.33 3.87 2.02
C THR A 45 -15.79 3.86 1.57
N THR A 46 -16.33 2.66 1.32
CA THR A 46 -17.77 2.41 1.19
C THR A 46 -18.24 1.41 2.23
N ARG A 47 -19.48 1.56 2.72
CA ARG A 47 -20.07 0.64 3.68
C ARG A 47 -20.87 -0.46 2.98
N LEU A 48 -20.44 -1.70 3.16
CA LEU A 48 -21.19 -2.90 2.81
C LEU A 48 -22.12 -3.29 3.96
N THR A 49 -23.43 -3.31 3.71
CA THR A 49 -24.44 -3.84 4.62
C THR A 49 -24.90 -5.21 4.12
N ILE A 50 -24.70 -6.25 4.93
CA ILE A 50 -25.18 -7.60 4.68
C ILE A 50 -26.35 -7.86 5.63
N THR A 51 -27.55 -8.07 5.09
CA THR A 51 -28.74 -8.39 5.87
C THR A 51 -29.12 -9.85 5.69
N VAL A 52 -29.12 -10.61 6.77
CA VAL A 52 -29.52 -12.02 6.81
C VAL A 52 -30.85 -12.13 7.53
N HIS A 53 -31.89 -12.56 6.84
CA HIS A 53 -33.18 -12.87 7.44
C HIS A 53 -33.40 -14.38 7.47
N ASN A 54 -33.73 -14.90 8.64
CA ASN A 54 -34.08 -16.30 8.84
C ASN A 54 -35.59 -16.44 8.96
N GLY A 55 -36.24 -16.90 7.90
CA GLY A 55 -37.68 -17.16 7.88
C GLY A 55 -38.08 -18.55 8.43
N GLU A 56 -37.15 -19.33 8.97
CA GLU A 56 -37.45 -20.62 9.60
C GLU A 56 -37.84 -20.44 11.08
N ASP A 57 -38.48 -21.47 11.64
CA ASP A 57 -38.84 -21.56 13.07
C ASP A 57 -37.66 -21.99 13.98
N GLU A 58 -36.51 -22.32 13.39
CA GLU A 58 -35.29 -22.70 14.09
C GLU A 58 -34.15 -21.69 13.85
N ALA A 59 -33.25 -21.56 14.82
CA ALA A 59 -32.11 -20.65 14.71
C ALA A 59 -30.95 -21.29 13.94
N TYR A 60 -30.30 -20.51 13.06
CA TYR A 60 -29.09 -20.97 12.36
C TYR A 60 -27.84 -20.70 13.20
N ARG A 61 -27.13 -21.77 13.53
CA ARG A 61 -25.88 -21.73 14.29
C ARG A 61 -24.65 -21.82 13.40
N GLY A 62 -23.50 -21.46 13.98
CA GLY A 62 -22.20 -21.56 13.32
C GLY A 62 -22.10 -20.69 12.07
N TRP A 63 -22.72 -19.51 12.10
CA TRP A 63 -22.80 -18.62 10.95
C TRP A 63 -21.48 -17.88 10.73
N CYS A 64 -21.03 -17.88 9.48
CA CYS A 64 -19.87 -17.14 9.01
C CYS A 64 -20.19 -16.47 7.68
N THR A 65 -19.73 -15.23 7.52
CA THR A 65 -19.72 -14.54 6.23
C THR A 65 -18.29 -14.11 5.90
N ALA A 66 -17.79 -14.52 4.74
CA ALA A 66 -16.53 -14.05 4.17
C ALA A 66 -16.79 -13.02 3.07
N VAL A 67 -16.12 -11.88 3.17
CA VAL A 67 -16.09 -10.81 2.16
C VAL A 67 -14.74 -10.86 1.48
N PHE A 68 -14.72 -10.99 0.16
CA PHE A 68 -13.50 -11.04 -0.64
C PHE A 68 -13.35 -9.76 -1.44
N VAL A 69 -12.27 -9.04 -1.16
CA VAL A 69 -11.93 -7.74 -1.77
C VAL A 69 -10.74 -7.89 -2.72
N PRO A 70 -10.62 -7.05 -3.77
CA PRO A 70 -9.48 -7.08 -4.69
C PRO A 70 -8.13 -7.00 -3.95
N TRP A 71 -7.20 -7.85 -4.36
CA TRP A 71 -5.84 -7.93 -3.82
C TRP A 71 -4.89 -8.36 -4.93
N ASN A 72 -4.49 -7.41 -5.76
CA ASN A 72 -3.63 -7.66 -6.91
C ASN A 72 -2.98 -6.36 -7.39
N SER A 73 -1.92 -6.47 -8.21
CA SER A 73 -1.19 -5.31 -8.72
C SER A 73 -1.97 -4.40 -9.67
N SER A 74 -3.12 -4.83 -10.19
CA SER A 74 -3.92 -4.04 -11.14
C SER A 74 -4.98 -3.17 -10.46
N SER A 75 -5.53 -3.63 -9.34
CA SER A 75 -6.57 -2.92 -8.58
C SER A 75 -6.11 -2.47 -7.19
N GLY A 76 -4.87 -2.81 -6.83
CA GLY A 76 -4.28 -2.62 -5.50
C GLY A 76 -4.82 -3.57 -4.44
N GLU A 77 -4.49 -3.24 -3.19
CA GLU A 77 -4.72 -4.07 -2.01
C GLU A 77 -5.86 -3.47 -1.18
N TRP A 78 -7.09 -3.89 -1.45
CA TRP A 78 -8.27 -3.33 -0.79
C TRP A 78 -8.38 -3.82 0.66
N GLY A 79 -8.93 -2.96 1.51
CA GLY A 79 -9.18 -3.23 2.93
C GLY A 79 -10.63 -3.62 3.22
N ALA A 80 -10.83 -4.33 4.32
CA ALA A 80 -12.14 -4.63 4.90
C ALA A 80 -12.06 -4.61 6.43
N SER A 81 -13.05 -4.00 7.10
CA SER A 81 -13.11 -3.98 8.56
C SER A 81 -14.54 -4.06 9.05
N LEU A 82 -14.75 -4.84 10.13
CA LEU A 82 -16.06 -4.96 10.73
C LEU A 82 -16.42 -3.68 11.48
N VAL A 83 -17.57 -3.09 11.15
CA VAL A 83 -18.11 -1.89 11.80
C VAL A 83 -19.06 -2.29 12.92
N SER A 84 -20.05 -3.12 12.60
CA SER A 84 -21.08 -3.50 13.56
C SER A 84 -21.76 -4.82 13.19
N VAL A 85 -22.33 -5.48 14.20
CA VAL A 85 -23.30 -6.56 14.02
C VAL A 85 -24.51 -6.26 14.92
N SER A 86 -25.70 -6.33 14.35
CA SER A 86 -26.97 -6.16 15.08
C SER A 86 -27.93 -7.31 14.80
N GLY A 87 -28.94 -7.48 15.66
CA GLY A 87 -29.87 -8.61 15.60
C GLY A 87 -29.36 -9.90 16.23
N VAL A 88 -28.24 -9.82 16.97
CA VAL A 88 -27.63 -10.93 17.71
C VAL A 88 -27.55 -10.63 19.21
N ASN A 89 -27.36 -11.65 20.04
CA ASN A 89 -27.42 -11.51 21.50
C ASN A 89 -26.17 -10.86 22.10
N ASN A 90 -25.00 -11.09 21.52
CA ASN A 90 -23.71 -10.64 22.02
C ASN A 90 -22.79 -10.16 20.89
N PRO A 91 -23.05 -8.97 20.30
CA PRO A 91 -22.24 -8.43 19.20
C PRO A 91 -20.72 -8.38 19.50
N GLY A 92 -20.33 -8.22 20.77
CA GLY A 92 -18.93 -8.19 21.19
C GLY A 92 -18.20 -9.53 21.12
N ALA A 93 -18.92 -10.65 20.96
CA ALA A 93 -18.33 -11.98 20.75
C ALA A 93 -18.12 -12.33 19.27
N VAL A 94 -18.47 -11.43 18.34
CA VAL A 94 -18.18 -11.64 16.91
C VAL A 94 -16.67 -11.57 16.71
N SER A 95 -16.12 -12.60 16.06
CA SER A 95 -14.70 -12.65 15.73
C SER A 95 -14.49 -12.42 14.23
N THR A 96 -13.34 -11.83 13.91
CA THR A 96 -12.93 -11.58 12.52
C THR A 96 -11.54 -12.14 12.28
N GLU A 97 -11.27 -12.53 11.04
CA GLU A 97 -9.93 -12.96 10.63
C GLU A 97 -9.68 -12.63 9.15
N TRP A 98 -8.44 -12.24 8.87
CA TRP A 98 -7.91 -12.18 7.51
C TRP A 98 -7.30 -13.52 7.13
N GLY A 99 -7.59 -14.01 5.94
CA GLY A 99 -7.04 -15.25 5.42
C GLY A 99 -7.76 -15.65 4.14
N SER A 100 -7.36 -16.74 3.48
CA SER A 100 -8.24 -17.41 2.51
C SER A 100 -9.22 -18.27 3.29
N PRO A 101 -10.47 -17.84 3.55
CA PRO A 101 -11.45 -18.66 4.24
C PRO A 101 -11.95 -19.65 3.18
N GLY A 102 -11.19 -20.72 2.99
CA GLY A 102 -11.60 -21.92 2.27
C GLY A 102 -11.78 -21.83 0.74
N ASP A 103 -11.91 -20.65 0.14
CA ASP A 103 -12.02 -20.50 -1.32
C ASP A 103 -11.08 -19.41 -1.84
N PRO A 104 -9.86 -19.76 -2.28
CA PRO A 104 -8.93 -18.77 -2.83
C PRO A 104 -9.47 -18.28 -4.17
N ILE A 105 -10.09 -17.10 -4.18
CA ILE A 105 -10.40 -16.38 -5.41
C ILE A 105 -9.11 -15.69 -5.85
N ALA A 106 -8.57 -16.07 -7.00
CA ALA A 106 -7.32 -15.51 -7.50
C ALA A 106 -7.43 -13.98 -7.65
N GLY A 107 -6.47 -13.25 -7.08
CA GLY A 107 -6.46 -11.78 -7.08
C GLY A 107 -7.36 -11.12 -6.04
N TYR A 108 -7.82 -11.88 -5.02
CA TYR A 108 -8.66 -11.41 -3.93
C TYR A 108 -8.14 -11.87 -2.56
N ARG A 109 -8.42 -11.08 -1.52
CA ARG A 109 -8.16 -11.42 -0.12
C ARG A 109 -9.48 -11.49 0.65
N GLY A 110 -9.62 -12.51 1.50
CA GLY A 110 -10.83 -12.75 2.28
C GLY A 110 -10.78 -12.18 3.70
N PHE A 111 -11.86 -11.52 4.10
CA PHE A 111 -12.14 -11.07 5.45
C PHE A 111 -13.35 -11.86 6.00
N ALA A 112 -13.10 -12.76 6.94
CA ALA A 112 -14.13 -13.61 7.52
C ALA A 112 -14.71 -13.01 8.80
N ILE A 113 -16.03 -13.06 8.93
CA ILE A 113 -16.83 -12.56 10.05
C ILE A 113 -17.59 -13.76 10.62
N LYS A 114 -17.21 -14.17 11.82
CA LYS A 114 -17.75 -15.34 12.50
C LYS A 114 -18.66 -14.88 13.63
N LEU A 115 -19.97 -15.04 13.42
CA LEU A 115 -20.96 -14.78 14.45
C LEU A 115 -20.90 -15.87 15.53
N GLU A 116 -20.66 -17.10 15.09
CA GLU A 116 -20.55 -18.27 15.94
C GLU A 116 -19.56 -19.26 15.34
N THR A 117 -18.66 -19.82 16.17
CA THR A 117 -17.83 -20.97 15.80
C THR A 117 -18.25 -22.17 16.64
N PRO A 118 -18.36 -23.38 16.06
CA PRO A 118 -18.55 -24.60 16.85
C PRO A 118 -17.42 -24.79 17.89
N PRO A 119 -17.71 -25.33 19.09
CA PRO A 119 -19.00 -25.85 19.54
C PRO A 119 -20.00 -24.77 20.03
N SER A 120 -21.25 -25.19 20.20
CA SER A 120 -22.36 -24.33 20.64
C SER A 120 -22.15 -23.86 22.10
N PHE A 121 -21.97 -22.56 22.34
CA PHE A 121 -21.89 -21.94 23.66
C PHE A 121 -23.10 -21.01 23.91
N PRO A 122 -23.46 -20.76 25.19
CA PRO A 122 -24.52 -19.81 25.55
C PRO A 122 -24.25 -18.36 25.12
N GLU A 123 -22.98 -18.03 24.91
CA GLU A 123 -22.46 -16.70 24.57
C GLU A 123 -22.52 -16.39 23.06
N ASN A 124 -22.98 -17.35 22.25
CA ASN A 124 -22.92 -17.31 20.79
C ASN A 124 -24.01 -16.44 20.16
N ASN A 125 -23.78 -16.08 18.89
CA ASN A 125 -24.69 -15.30 18.06
C ASN A 125 -25.30 -16.15 16.92
N PRO A 126 -26.29 -17.01 17.20
CA PRO A 126 -27.06 -17.63 16.14
C PRO A 126 -27.86 -16.58 15.37
N ILE A 127 -28.20 -16.87 14.11
CA ILE A 127 -29.26 -16.12 13.43
C ILE A 127 -30.60 -16.57 14.03
N PRO A 128 -31.36 -15.70 14.73
CA PRO A 128 -32.57 -16.13 15.44
C PRO A 128 -33.65 -16.65 14.48
N ALA A 129 -34.49 -17.58 14.96
CA ALA A 129 -35.70 -18.00 14.24
C ALA A 129 -36.63 -16.79 14.00
N GLY A 130 -37.13 -16.63 12.77
CA GLY A 130 -37.89 -15.45 12.34
C GLY A 130 -37.13 -14.11 12.40
N GLY A 131 -35.84 -14.15 12.74
CA GLY A 131 -35.03 -12.97 13.06
C GLY A 131 -34.27 -12.40 11.86
N THR A 132 -33.72 -11.21 12.05
CA THR A 132 -32.85 -10.54 11.09
C THR A 132 -31.56 -10.12 11.76
N VAL A 133 -30.44 -10.43 11.13
CA VAL A 133 -29.10 -10.00 11.52
C VAL A 133 -28.57 -9.06 10.45
N VAL A 134 -27.96 -7.95 10.87
CA VAL A 134 -27.31 -7.00 9.98
C VAL A 134 -25.82 -6.92 10.34
N ILE A 135 -24.97 -7.11 9.34
CA ILE A 135 -23.51 -7.02 9.44
C ILE A 135 -23.08 -5.83 8.59
N GLU A 136 -22.36 -4.90 9.19
CA GLU A 136 -21.79 -3.74 8.50
C GLU A 136 -20.27 -3.87 8.41
N VAL A 137 -19.74 -3.72 7.20
CA VAL A 137 -18.32 -3.83 6.89
C VAL A 137 -17.91 -2.60 6.11
N ASP A 138 -16.86 -1.93 6.56
CA ASP A 138 -16.22 -0.87 5.79
C ASP A 138 -15.25 -1.52 4.80
N ILE A 139 -15.43 -1.22 3.52
CA ILE A 139 -14.55 -1.62 2.43
C ILE A 139 -13.71 -0.39 2.05
N THR A 140 -12.41 -0.47 2.27
CA THR A 140 -11.46 0.58 1.89
C THR A 140 -10.93 0.27 0.51
N VAL A 141 -11.27 1.12 -0.46
CA VAL A 141 -10.79 1.00 -1.84
C VAL A 141 -9.34 1.42 -1.89
N SER A 142 -8.50 0.62 -2.56
CA SER A 142 -7.10 0.96 -2.82
C SER A 142 -6.95 2.35 -3.45
N SER A 143 -5.91 3.09 -3.10
CA SER A 143 -5.64 4.39 -3.70
C SER A 143 -5.21 4.29 -5.16
N ILE A 144 -4.69 3.14 -5.58
CA ILE A 144 -4.29 2.88 -6.97
C ILE A 144 -5.39 2.22 -7.81
N ALA A 145 -6.58 2.00 -7.24
CA ALA A 145 -7.68 1.33 -7.94
C ALA A 145 -8.08 2.11 -9.23
N PRO A 146 -8.11 1.46 -10.40
CA PRO A 146 -8.52 2.10 -11.64
C PRO A 146 -10.01 2.42 -11.64
N ALA A 147 -10.37 3.48 -12.37
CA ALA A 147 -11.75 3.85 -12.64
C ALA A 147 -12.47 2.71 -13.39
N ALA A 148 -13.22 1.91 -12.65
CA ALA A 148 -13.93 0.75 -13.17
C ALA A 148 -14.93 0.25 -12.14
N ASP A 149 -15.79 -0.66 -12.58
CA ASP A 149 -16.58 -1.50 -11.69
C ASP A 149 -15.70 -2.62 -11.14
N HIS A 150 -15.62 -2.71 -9.81
CA HIS A 150 -14.88 -3.77 -9.11
C HIS A 150 -15.86 -4.66 -8.35
N VAL A 151 -15.72 -5.97 -8.54
CA VAL A 151 -16.61 -6.96 -7.92
C VAL A 151 -16.08 -7.31 -6.54
N ILE A 152 -16.95 -7.28 -5.53
CA ILE A 152 -16.73 -7.85 -4.20
C ILE A 152 -17.50 -9.17 -4.13
N PHE A 153 -16.81 -10.27 -3.82
CA PHE A 153 -17.47 -11.56 -3.64
C PHE A 153 -17.85 -11.75 -2.17
N ILE A 154 -19.01 -12.35 -1.93
CA ILE A 154 -19.52 -12.60 -0.58
C ILE A 154 -19.93 -14.06 -0.49
N THR A 155 -19.37 -14.77 0.48
CA THR A 155 -19.76 -16.15 0.78
C THR A 155 -20.28 -16.23 2.20
N SER A 156 -21.54 -16.61 2.36
CA SER A 156 -22.15 -16.86 3.67
C SER A 156 -22.40 -18.34 3.83
N PHE A 157 -22.15 -18.86 5.03
CA PHE A 157 -22.43 -20.25 5.35
C PHE A 157 -22.83 -20.43 6.82
N ALA A 158 -23.55 -21.50 7.09
CA ALA A 158 -23.87 -21.94 8.45
C ALA A 158 -23.44 -23.40 8.62
N GLN A 159 -22.92 -23.73 9.80
CA GLN A 159 -22.45 -25.06 10.15
C GLN A 159 -23.07 -25.55 11.46
N SER A 160 -23.42 -26.84 11.49
CA SER A 160 -23.72 -27.57 12.71
C SER A 160 -22.50 -28.43 13.12
N GLU A 161 -22.57 -29.08 14.28
CA GLU A 161 -21.57 -30.08 14.69
C GLU A 161 -21.46 -31.27 13.72
N THR A 162 -22.49 -31.50 12.90
CA THR A 162 -22.56 -32.60 11.94
C THR A 162 -22.21 -32.22 10.50
N GLY A 163 -22.03 -30.93 10.20
CA GLY A 163 -21.57 -30.47 8.90
C GLY A 163 -22.15 -29.12 8.44
N LEU A 164 -21.98 -28.84 7.15
CA LEU A 164 -22.48 -27.63 6.49
C LEU A 164 -24.01 -27.74 6.30
N ILE A 165 -24.75 -26.72 6.75
CA ILE A 165 -26.22 -26.68 6.67
C ILE A 165 -26.75 -25.59 5.72
N TYR A 166 -25.91 -24.60 5.39
CA TYR A 166 -26.24 -23.55 4.43
C TYR A 166 -24.98 -23.05 3.75
N THR A 167 -25.08 -22.71 2.47
CA THR A 167 -24.07 -21.92 1.76
C THR A 167 -24.73 -21.06 0.69
N LYS A 168 -24.31 -19.81 0.60
CA LYS A 168 -24.65 -18.89 -0.48
C LYS A 168 -23.40 -18.14 -0.91
N ARG A 169 -23.21 -18.08 -2.23
CA ARG A 169 -22.23 -17.20 -2.86
C ARG A 169 -22.98 -16.14 -3.62
N ASP A 170 -22.55 -14.91 -3.49
CA ASP A 170 -23.10 -13.77 -4.17
C ASP A 170 -21.99 -12.75 -4.45
N SER A 171 -22.33 -11.68 -5.13
CA SER A 171 -21.40 -10.59 -5.41
C SER A 171 -22.12 -9.27 -5.45
N ILE A 172 -21.40 -8.20 -5.10
CA ILE A 172 -21.84 -6.83 -5.25
C ILE A 172 -20.74 -6.01 -5.92
N THR A 173 -21.11 -4.99 -6.67
CA THR A 173 -20.15 -4.16 -7.43
C THR A 173 -19.98 -2.82 -6.75
N VAL A 174 -18.72 -2.43 -6.53
CA VAL A 174 -18.33 -1.08 -6.14
C VAL A 174 -17.85 -0.36 -7.40
N THR A 175 -18.45 0.77 -7.74
CA THR A 175 -17.99 1.59 -8.86
C THR A 175 -16.91 2.55 -8.37
N VAL A 176 -15.69 2.39 -8.86
CA VAL A 176 -14.60 3.33 -8.61
C VAL A 176 -14.62 4.42 -9.67
N THR A 177 -14.71 5.68 -9.23
CA THR A 177 -14.78 6.85 -10.10
C THR A 177 -13.60 7.78 -9.85
N GLY A 178 -12.99 8.30 -10.92
CA GLY A 178 -11.79 9.14 -10.83
C GLY A 178 -10.52 8.35 -11.14
N ALA A 179 -9.46 9.06 -11.54
CA ALA A 179 -8.18 8.43 -11.80
C ALA A 179 -7.63 7.81 -10.50
N PRO A 180 -6.87 6.70 -10.59
CA PRO A 180 -5.98 6.27 -9.50
C PRO A 180 -5.22 7.45 -8.92
N GLY A 181 -4.88 7.35 -7.64
CA GLY A 181 -3.81 8.14 -7.09
C GLY A 181 -2.55 8.03 -7.96
N GLY A 182 -1.72 9.07 -7.91
CA GLY A 182 -0.35 9.04 -8.39
C GLY A 182 0.54 9.90 -7.51
N GLY A 183 0.09 10.13 -6.27
CA GLY A 183 0.67 11.09 -5.35
C GLY A 183 1.59 10.41 -4.35
N LEU A 184 2.41 11.20 -3.68
CA LEU A 184 3.24 10.71 -2.58
C LEU A 184 2.41 10.02 -1.48
N ALA A 185 1.13 10.37 -1.32
CA ALA A 185 0.19 9.69 -0.42
C ALA A 185 0.06 8.17 -0.67
N ASP A 186 0.23 7.73 -1.93
CA ASP A 186 0.05 6.33 -2.33
C ASP A 186 1.18 5.42 -1.82
N ILE A 187 2.30 5.98 -1.36
CA ILE A 187 3.39 5.20 -0.76
C ILE A 187 2.92 4.44 0.49
N VAL A 188 1.87 4.88 1.18
CA VAL A 188 1.37 4.18 2.38
C VAL A 188 1.00 2.74 2.02
N GLU A 189 0.13 2.59 1.02
CA GLU A 189 -0.30 1.28 0.53
C GLU A 189 0.81 0.58 -0.25
N CYS A 190 1.47 1.30 -1.17
CA CYS A 190 2.33 0.67 -2.17
C CYS A 190 3.75 0.37 -1.70
N ILE A 191 4.21 0.98 -0.60
CA ILE A 191 5.61 0.93 -0.14
C ILE A 191 5.73 0.77 1.37
N ILE A 192 4.96 1.49 2.17
CA ILE A 192 5.14 1.48 3.62
C ILE A 192 4.53 0.22 4.24
N GLU A 193 3.30 -0.11 3.85
CA GLU A 193 2.56 -1.28 4.36
C GLU A 193 2.70 -2.52 3.47
N ALA A 194 3.22 -2.35 2.24
CA ALA A 194 3.38 -3.45 1.29
C ALA A 194 4.33 -4.54 1.81
N GLU A 195 3.94 -5.81 1.69
CA GLU A 195 4.75 -6.97 2.13
C GLU A 195 6.01 -7.22 1.28
N SER A 196 6.17 -6.52 0.16
CA SER A 196 7.18 -6.77 -0.87
C SER A 196 7.90 -5.49 -1.29
N VAL A 197 8.85 -5.05 -0.46
CA VAL A 197 9.51 -3.74 -0.60
C VAL A 197 11.02 -3.87 -0.44
N TYR A 198 11.77 -3.19 -1.30
CA TYR A 198 13.22 -3.06 -1.19
C TYR A 198 13.63 -1.63 -0.84
N LEU A 199 14.40 -1.50 0.22
CA LEU A 199 15.20 -0.31 0.46
C LEU A 199 16.56 -0.52 -0.21
N VAL A 200 16.82 0.22 -1.28
CA VAL A 200 18.09 0.13 -2.03
C VAL A 200 18.94 1.33 -1.68
N LEU A 201 19.96 1.10 -0.85
CA LEU A 201 20.91 2.14 -0.49
C LEU A 201 21.95 2.33 -1.59
N PRO A 202 22.31 3.58 -1.90
CA PRO A 202 23.45 3.85 -2.75
C PRO A 202 24.72 3.45 -2.00
N ASP A 203 25.46 2.45 -2.46
CA ASP A 203 26.66 1.97 -1.77
C ASP A 203 27.74 3.06 -1.65
N ASN A 204 28.44 3.10 -0.52
CA ASN A 204 29.52 4.03 -0.25
C ASN A 204 30.88 3.50 -0.72
N GLN A 205 30.91 2.31 -1.31
CA GLN A 205 32.09 1.66 -1.87
C GLN A 205 31.75 0.94 -3.18
N GLY A 206 32.76 0.42 -3.88
CA GLY A 206 32.56 -0.49 -5.02
C GLY A 206 32.01 0.13 -6.31
N LYS A 207 31.91 1.46 -6.40
CA LYS A 207 31.47 2.18 -7.60
C LYS A 207 32.58 3.04 -8.22
N PRO A 208 32.62 3.20 -9.55
CA PRO A 208 31.64 2.74 -10.54
C PRO A 208 31.68 1.22 -10.78
N ILE A 209 30.54 0.66 -11.20
CA ILE A 209 30.44 -0.73 -11.67
C ILE A 209 30.47 -0.73 -13.19
N GLY A 210 31.49 -1.37 -13.79
CA GLY A 210 31.64 -1.43 -15.23
C GLY A 210 31.70 -0.03 -15.87
N SER A 211 30.79 0.26 -16.79
CA SER A 211 30.67 1.55 -17.48
C SER A 211 29.58 2.47 -16.90
N ILE A 212 28.94 2.09 -15.80
CA ILE A 212 27.88 2.89 -15.17
C ILE A 212 28.53 4.12 -14.51
N PRO A 213 28.15 5.37 -14.88
CA PRO A 213 28.86 6.59 -14.51
C PRO A 213 28.43 7.14 -13.12
N VAL A 214 28.33 6.25 -12.12
CA VAL A 214 27.86 6.57 -10.77
C VAL A 214 29.01 6.37 -9.78
N TYR A 215 29.13 7.27 -8.81
CA TYR A 215 30.19 7.28 -7.80
C TYR A 215 29.71 6.68 -6.48
N SER A 216 30.65 6.39 -5.59
CA SER A 216 30.36 5.98 -4.23
C SER A 216 29.64 7.09 -3.45
N ALA A 217 28.59 6.71 -2.73
CA ALA A 217 27.81 7.61 -1.90
C ALA A 217 28.53 8.02 -0.62
N SER A 218 28.00 9.05 0.03
CA SER A 218 28.38 9.39 1.40
C SER A 218 27.51 8.61 2.40
N VAL A 219 28.04 8.31 3.58
CA VAL A 219 27.27 7.65 4.65
C VAL A 219 26.06 8.46 5.11
N SER A 220 26.04 9.76 4.86
CA SER A 220 24.88 10.63 5.10
C SER A 220 23.63 10.21 4.32
N ASP A 221 23.79 9.70 3.10
CA ASP A 221 22.65 9.19 2.30
C ASP A 221 22.03 7.96 2.97
N TRP A 222 22.85 7.15 3.68
CA TRP A 222 22.36 6.01 4.45
C TRP A 222 21.63 6.46 5.72
N THR A 223 22.11 7.51 6.37
CA THR A 223 21.44 8.07 7.56
C THR A 223 20.06 8.61 7.21
N ALA A 224 19.93 9.31 6.07
CA ALA A 224 18.66 9.80 5.56
C ALA A 224 17.65 8.65 5.36
N ALA A 225 18.13 7.52 4.83
CA ALA A 225 17.28 6.36 4.60
C ALA A 225 16.62 5.79 5.87
N GLY A 226 17.28 5.90 7.02
CA GLY A 226 16.75 5.42 8.29
C GLY A 226 15.42 6.05 8.71
N TYR A 227 15.15 7.30 8.32
CA TYR A 227 13.89 7.98 8.66
C TYR A 227 12.68 7.40 7.92
N ILE A 228 12.87 6.95 6.67
CA ILE A 228 11.79 6.34 5.88
C ILE A 228 11.75 4.83 6.13
N ALA A 229 12.91 4.18 6.24
CA ALA A 229 12.99 2.77 6.61
C ALA A 229 12.31 2.50 7.96
N GLY A 230 12.46 3.41 8.93
CA GLY A 230 11.85 3.27 10.25
C GLY A 230 10.32 3.27 10.27
N VAL A 231 9.66 3.70 9.18
CA VAL A 231 8.20 3.64 9.03
C VAL A 231 7.73 2.55 8.08
N ALA A 232 8.59 2.07 7.16
CA ALA A 232 8.30 0.90 6.33
C ALA A 232 8.20 -0.37 7.19
N LEU A 233 7.21 -1.23 6.92
CA LEU A 233 6.91 -2.39 7.77
C LEU A 233 7.68 -3.65 7.38
N HIS A 234 8.06 -3.75 6.10
CA HIS A 234 8.50 -5.00 5.47
C HIS A 234 9.69 -4.81 4.52
N GLU A 235 10.42 -3.71 4.62
CA GLU A 235 11.52 -3.41 3.73
C GLU A 235 12.68 -4.41 3.87
N VAL A 236 13.22 -4.84 2.72
CA VAL A 236 14.46 -5.60 2.66
C VAL A 236 15.58 -4.66 2.23
N LEU A 237 16.53 -4.44 3.14
CA LEU A 237 17.71 -3.64 2.86
C LEU A 237 18.64 -4.34 1.86
N LYS A 238 18.99 -3.62 0.79
CA LYS A 238 19.97 -3.99 -0.22
C LYS A 238 20.85 -2.80 -0.62
N TYR A 239 21.94 -3.07 -1.34
CA TYR A 239 22.80 -2.04 -1.91
C TYR A 239 22.68 -2.02 -3.43
N ASP A 240 22.83 -0.84 -4.03
CA ASP A 240 22.80 -0.65 -5.48
C ASP A 240 24.01 -1.28 -6.21
N THR A 241 24.96 -1.84 -5.47
CA THR A 241 26.08 -2.63 -5.98
C THR A 241 25.80 -4.12 -6.04
N TYR A 242 24.60 -4.58 -5.67
CA TYR A 242 24.27 -6.01 -5.68
C TYR A 242 23.59 -6.42 -6.99
N SER A 243 24.07 -7.52 -7.58
CA SER A 243 23.60 -8.03 -8.86
C SER A 243 22.17 -8.63 -8.81
N ASP A 244 21.64 -8.87 -7.61
CA ASP A 244 20.25 -9.28 -7.41
C ASP A 244 19.28 -8.09 -7.32
N VAL A 245 19.80 -6.86 -7.39
CA VAL A 245 19.02 -5.60 -7.44
C VAL A 245 19.28 -4.82 -8.71
N ILE A 246 20.53 -4.81 -9.19
CA ILE A 246 20.96 -4.04 -10.36
C ILE A 246 21.60 -4.93 -11.43
N ASP A 247 21.21 -4.73 -12.69
CA ASP A 247 21.94 -5.25 -13.84
C ASP A 247 23.18 -4.39 -14.11
N TYR A 248 24.37 -4.98 -14.02
CA TYR A 248 25.65 -4.25 -14.13
C TYR A 248 25.99 -3.74 -15.54
N LEU A 249 25.28 -4.19 -16.57
CA LEU A 249 25.51 -3.73 -17.94
C LEU A 249 24.69 -2.48 -18.26
N THR A 250 23.49 -2.42 -17.70
CA THR A 250 22.48 -1.41 -18.05
C THR A 250 22.21 -0.42 -16.91
N GLY A 251 22.49 -0.80 -15.67
CA GLY A 251 22.06 -0.09 -14.46
C GLY A 251 20.57 -0.28 -14.13
N SER A 252 19.84 -1.09 -14.91
CA SER A 252 18.42 -1.32 -14.69
C SER A 252 18.17 -2.08 -13.39
N VAL A 253 17.03 -1.78 -12.75
CA VAL A 253 16.58 -2.51 -11.57
C VAL A 253 16.05 -3.88 -12.00
N VAL A 254 16.53 -4.95 -11.36
CA VAL A 254 16.12 -6.34 -11.61
C VAL A 254 15.21 -6.93 -10.50
N VAL A 255 14.83 -6.11 -9.53
CA VAL A 255 13.81 -6.45 -8.52
C VAL A 255 12.50 -6.85 -9.23
N PRO A 256 11.74 -7.86 -8.74
CA PRO A 256 10.51 -8.32 -9.38
C PRO A 256 9.49 -7.19 -9.63
N SER A 257 8.71 -7.34 -10.70
CA SER A 257 7.57 -6.45 -11.03
C SER A 257 6.57 -6.36 -9.88
N GLY A 258 5.96 -5.20 -9.67
CA GLY A 258 4.94 -4.99 -8.62
C GLY A 258 5.49 -4.76 -7.21
N TYR A 259 6.80 -4.82 -7.01
CA TYR A 259 7.43 -4.54 -5.71
C TYR A 259 7.57 -3.03 -5.46
N GLY A 260 7.59 -2.64 -4.19
CA GLY A 260 7.96 -1.31 -3.76
C GLY A 260 9.48 -1.11 -3.76
N LEU A 261 9.93 0.09 -4.13
CA LEU A 261 11.34 0.52 -4.10
C LEU A 261 11.45 1.84 -3.33
N ILE A 262 12.36 1.89 -2.36
CA ILE A 262 12.75 3.11 -1.66
C ILE A 262 14.19 3.41 -2.03
N LEU A 263 14.42 4.57 -2.66
CA LEU A 263 15.70 4.97 -3.22
C LEU A 263 16.17 6.31 -2.65
N PHE A 264 17.45 6.38 -2.33
CA PHE A 264 18.11 7.59 -1.80
C PHE A 264 19.33 7.97 -2.61
N GLY A 265 19.69 9.25 -2.50
CA GLY A 265 20.84 9.84 -3.19
C GLY A 265 20.54 10.09 -4.67
N GLY A 266 21.02 11.22 -5.19
CA GLY A 266 20.78 11.60 -6.57
C GLY A 266 21.55 10.72 -7.57
N LYS A 267 21.32 10.92 -8.87
CA LYS A 267 21.94 10.16 -9.96
C LYS A 267 23.48 10.06 -9.94
N MET A 268 24.15 10.96 -9.25
CA MET A 268 25.61 10.92 -9.13
C MET A 268 26.10 9.79 -8.21
N VAL A 269 25.26 9.32 -7.29
CA VAL A 269 25.63 8.34 -6.27
C VAL A 269 24.72 7.12 -6.23
N SER A 270 23.52 7.16 -6.81
CA SER A 270 22.56 6.05 -6.80
C SER A 270 22.36 5.50 -8.21
N ILE A 271 22.77 4.24 -8.44
CA ILE A 271 22.62 3.57 -9.74
C ILE A 271 21.15 3.49 -10.20
N PRO A 272 20.17 3.07 -9.38
CA PRO A 272 18.78 3.03 -9.82
C PRO A 272 18.22 4.43 -10.12
N VAL A 273 18.60 5.46 -9.35
CA VAL A 273 18.17 6.85 -9.62
C VAL A 273 18.79 7.35 -10.93
N TRP A 274 20.07 7.08 -11.19
CA TRP A 274 20.70 7.37 -12.48
C TRP A 274 19.98 6.69 -13.65
N TYR A 275 19.65 5.41 -13.49
CA TYR A 275 18.91 4.67 -14.51
C TYR A 275 17.56 5.33 -14.79
N TYR A 276 16.77 5.64 -13.76
CA TYR A 276 15.46 6.28 -13.95
C TYR A 276 15.55 7.73 -14.48
N ASP A 277 16.58 8.49 -14.10
CA ASP A 277 16.78 9.86 -14.56
C ASP A 277 17.24 9.94 -16.02
N ASP A 278 18.29 9.19 -16.36
CA ASP A 278 19.06 9.39 -17.59
C ASP A 278 18.82 8.29 -18.64
N VAL A 279 18.56 7.04 -18.22
CA VAL A 279 18.47 5.88 -19.12
C VAL A 279 17.04 5.57 -19.52
N SER A 280 16.17 5.24 -18.56
CA SER A 280 14.76 4.93 -18.84
C SER A 280 13.87 6.17 -18.88
N GLN A 281 14.31 7.27 -18.27
CA GLN A 281 13.60 8.56 -18.27
C GLN A 281 12.21 8.47 -17.64
N GLU A 282 12.09 7.72 -16.55
CA GLU A 282 10.81 7.43 -15.87
C GLU A 282 10.56 8.33 -14.65
N THR A 283 11.58 9.01 -14.11
CA THR A 283 11.38 9.98 -13.01
C THR A 283 10.57 11.19 -13.47
N PRO A 284 9.59 11.68 -12.70
CA PRO A 284 8.82 12.86 -13.10
C PRO A 284 9.66 14.15 -13.05
N VAL A 285 10.68 14.19 -12.19
CA VAL A 285 11.62 15.31 -12.04
C VAL A 285 13.04 14.77 -12.05
N TYR A 286 13.95 15.44 -12.76
CA TYR A 286 15.36 15.05 -12.83
C TYR A 286 16.28 16.28 -12.78
N PRO A 287 17.56 16.12 -12.34
CA PRO A 287 18.51 17.22 -12.30
C PRO A 287 19.20 17.41 -13.66
N ALA A 288 19.31 18.67 -14.08
CA ALA A 288 20.06 19.12 -15.24
C ALA A 288 21.16 20.10 -14.81
N THR A 289 22.22 20.22 -15.61
CA THR A 289 23.35 21.11 -15.32
C THR A 289 24.00 21.61 -16.61
N ASP A 290 24.57 22.81 -16.56
CA ASP A 290 25.47 23.38 -17.58
C ASP A 290 26.95 23.33 -17.18
N GLY A 291 27.27 22.65 -16.06
CA GLY A 291 28.61 22.58 -15.47
C GLY A 291 28.96 23.74 -14.53
N VAL A 292 28.11 24.77 -14.44
CA VAL A 292 28.23 25.87 -13.47
C VAL A 292 27.07 25.83 -12.49
N ASP A 293 25.85 25.74 -13.02
CA ASP A 293 24.62 25.64 -12.27
C ASP A 293 24.01 24.23 -12.39
N VAL A 294 23.21 23.88 -11.40
CA VAL A 294 22.30 22.72 -11.40
C VAL A 294 20.88 23.22 -11.16
N TRP A 295 19.90 22.61 -11.80
CA TRP A 295 18.46 22.88 -11.63
C TRP A 295 17.65 21.60 -11.80
N LEU A 296 16.39 21.60 -11.35
CA LEU A 296 15.46 20.51 -11.59
C LEU A 296 14.62 20.81 -12.83
N VAL A 297 14.33 19.78 -13.61
CA VAL A 297 13.48 19.82 -14.80
C VAL A 297 12.27 18.92 -14.57
N GLU A 298 11.08 19.47 -14.78
CA GLU A 298 9.85 18.68 -14.82
C GLU A 298 9.79 17.99 -16.19
N ARG A 299 9.79 16.66 -16.19
CA ARG A 299 9.90 15.87 -17.42
C ARG A 299 8.70 16.08 -18.34
N ALA A 300 7.48 16.12 -17.78
CA ALA A 300 6.25 16.32 -18.54
C ALA A 300 6.21 17.69 -19.24
N ALA A 301 6.70 18.74 -18.57
CA ALA A 301 6.76 20.09 -19.12
C ALA A 301 7.98 20.31 -20.03
N GLY A 302 9.05 19.52 -19.84
CA GLY A 302 10.33 19.70 -20.53
C GLY A 302 11.01 21.04 -20.18
N ALA A 303 10.74 21.58 -18.99
CA ALA A 303 11.17 22.90 -18.57
C ALA A 303 11.79 22.89 -17.17
N GLU A 304 12.72 23.82 -16.94
CA GLU A 304 13.27 24.09 -15.61
C GLU A 304 12.14 24.47 -14.64
N ILE A 305 12.17 23.86 -13.45
CA ILE A 305 11.28 24.21 -12.35
C ILE A 305 11.81 25.52 -11.73
N PRO A 306 11.04 26.63 -11.78
CA PRO A 306 11.49 27.91 -11.26
C PRO A 306 11.90 27.84 -9.78
N GLY A 307 12.99 28.52 -9.43
CA GLY A 307 13.49 28.58 -8.05
C GLY A 307 14.40 27.41 -7.63
N THR A 308 14.68 26.46 -8.53
CA THR A 308 15.53 25.29 -8.24
C THR A 308 16.98 25.45 -8.68
N ARG A 309 17.30 26.48 -9.47
CA ARG A 309 18.65 26.73 -9.97
C ARG A 309 19.60 27.16 -8.85
N MET A 310 20.75 26.49 -8.76
CA MET A 310 21.80 26.72 -7.77
C MET A 310 23.17 26.55 -8.44
N LYS A 311 24.18 27.32 -8.01
CA LYS A 311 25.57 27.07 -8.43
C LYS A 311 26.07 25.77 -7.83
N ILE A 312 26.75 24.95 -8.63
CA ILE A 312 27.37 23.71 -8.13
C ILE A 312 28.37 24.00 -7.01
N SER A 313 29.07 25.13 -7.05
CA SER A 313 30.01 25.56 -6.00
C SER A 313 29.36 25.86 -4.65
N ASP A 314 28.03 26.07 -4.62
CA ASP A 314 27.29 26.44 -3.41
C ASP A 314 26.77 25.20 -2.67
N ILE A 315 26.72 24.03 -3.34
CA ILE A 315 26.26 22.77 -2.76
C ILE A 315 27.21 22.37 -1.63
N GLY A 316 26.67 22.21 -0.41
CA GLY A 316 27.47 21.87 0.77
C GLY A 316 28.09 23.06 1.50
N GLU A 317 28.09 24.25 0.88
CA GLU A 317 28.87 25.41 1.34
C GLU A 317 28.02 26.63 1.66
N ALA A 318 26.89 26.83 0.99
CA ALA A 318 26.13 28.07 1.07
C ALA A 318 25.03 28.10 2.15
N GLY A 319 24.86 27.03 2.92
CA GLY A 319 23.83 26.95 3.97
C GLY A 319 22.40 26.84 3.42
N TYR A 320 22.24 26.34 2.20
CA TYR A 320 20.93 25.97 1.65
C TYR A 320 21.09 24.84 0.62
N ASP A 321 20.03 24.07 0.40
CA ASP A 321 19.99 22.98 -0.59
C ASP A 321 18.56 22.88 -1.17
N ILE A 322 18.44 22.27 -2.35
CA ILE A 322 17.15 21.93 -2.97
C ILE A 322 17.04 20.41 -2.97
N PHE A 323 15.90 19.90 -2.52
CA PHE A 323 15.62 18.48 -2.55
C PHE A 323 14.28 18.16 -3.19
N VAL A 324 14.17 16.92 -3.65
CA VAL A 324 12.96 16.36 -4.24
C VAL A 324 12.58 15.07 -3.51
N MET A 325 11.28 14.93 -3.28
CA MET A 325 10.63 13.67 -2.92
C MET A 325 9.66 13.36 -4.05
N MET A 326 9.77 12.18 -4.66
CA MET A 326 8.91 11.79 -5.77
C MET A 326 8.50 10.33 -5.71
N TYR A 327 7.27 10.08 -6.12
CA TYR A 327 6.65 8.79 -6.27
C TYR A 327 6.21 8.59 -7.71
N PHE A 328 6.52 7.43 -8.28
CA PHE A 328 6.05 7.05 -9.60
C PHE A 328 5.96 5.52 -9.73
N THR A 329 5.25 5.06 -10.77
CA THR A 329 5.24 3.65 -11.16
C THR A 329 6.08 3.48 -12.42
N ASP A 330 7.05 2.56 -12.39
CA ASP A 330 7.90 2.31 -13.55
C ASP A 330 7.21 1.40 -14.60
N SER A 331 7.85 1.22 -15.75
CA SER A 331 7.37 0.38 -16.85
C SER A 331 7.23 -1.11 -16.51
N GLN A 332 7.81 -1.57 -15.39
CA GLN A 332 7.64 -2.93 -14.86
C GLN A 332 6.56 -3.00 -13.77
N GLY A 333 5.83 -1.92 -13.53
CA GLY A 333 4.77 -1.84 -12.52
C GLY A 333 5.30 -1.79 -11.09
N ARG A 334 6.56 -1.39 -10.87
CA ARG A 334 7.12 -1.21 -9.52
C ARG A 334 6.78 0.18 -9.01
N HIS A 335 6.45 0.25 -7.73
CA HIS A 335 6.14 1.50 -7.02
C HIS A 335 7.43 2.10 -6.47
N VAL A 336 7.85 3.28 -6.96
CA VAL A 336 9.18 3.82 -6.70
C VAL A 336 9.07 5.14 -5.93
N LEU A 337 9.63 5.17 -4.72
CA LEU A 337 9.88 6.37 -3.95
C LEU A 337 11.36 6.77 -4.11
N VAL A 338 11.61 7.98 -4.58
CA VAL A 338 12.95 8.57 -4.68
C VAL A 338 13.03 9.82 -3.81
N VAL A 339 14.07 9.89 -2.97
CA VAL A 339 14.32 11.04 -2.08
C VAL A 339 15.79 11.44 -2.17
N TYR A 340 16.08 12.66 -2.66
CA TYR A 340 17.44 13.20 -2.67
C TYR A 340 17.47 14.73 -2.74
N GLY A 341 18.60 15.31 -2.31
CA GLY A 341 18.98 16.70 -2.58
C GLY A 341 20.14 16.83 -3.56
N TYR A 342 20.50 18.05 -3.95
CA TYR A 342 21.70 18.24 -4.78
C TYR A 342 22.96 17.80 -4.05
N GLY A 343 23.03 18.05 -2.74
CA GLY A 343 24.08 17.56 -1.86
C GLY A 343 23.56 16.63 -0.76
N TRP A 344 24.49 16.20 0.08
CA TRP A 344 24.17 15.36 1.23
C TRP A 344 23.28 16.08 2.26
N GLN A 345 23.42 17.41 2.39
CA GLN A 345 22.58 18.22 3.28
C GLN A 345 21.13 18.19 2.79
N GLY A 346 20.89 18.39 1.49
CA GLY A 346 19.56 18.29 0.91
C GLY A 346 18.95 16.90 1.04
N THR A 347 19.70 15.82 0.82
CA THR A 347 19.17 14.45 1.01
C THR A 347 18.76 14.20 2.47
N PHE A 348 19.58 14.67 3.43
CA PHE A 348 19.27 14.51 4.85
C PHE A 348 18.12 15.43 5.30
N ALA A 349 18.06 16.66 4.80
CA ALA A 349 16.95 17.60 5.00
C ALA A 349 15.63 17.03 4.44
N ALA A 350 15.68 16.36 3.28
CA ALA A 350 14.52 15.70 2.69
C ALA A 350 13.95 14.62 3.62
N ALA A 351 14.82 13.77 4.17
CA ALA A 351 14.41 12.72 5.11
C ALA A 351 13.82 13.30 6.42
N LEU A 352 14.44 14.35 6.97
CA LEU A 352 13.90 15.04 8.16
C LEU A 352 12.56 15.71 7.89
N TYR A 353 12.43 16.40 6.75
CA TYR A 353 11.17 17.01 6.35
C TYR A 353 10.09 15.96 6.11
N PHE A 354 10.45 14.82 5.51
CA PHE A 354 9.55 13.69 5.36
C PHE A 354 9.03 13.22 6.72
N ASP A 355 9.91 12.90 7.67
CA ASP A 355 9.54 12.43 9.01
C ASP A 355 8.68 13.44 9.80
N LYS A 356 9.08 14.72 9.79
CA LYS A 356 8.47 15.74 10.67
C LYS A 356 7.23 16.41 10.09
N VAL A 357 7.10 16.48 8.76
CA VAL A 357 6.07 17.29 8.12
C VAL A 357 5.23 16.47 7.14
N VAL A 358 5.86 15.67 6.29
CA VAL A 358 5.13 14.90 5.29
C VAL A 358 4.39 13.73 5.93
N TRP A 359 5.09 12.84 6.63
CA TRP A 359 4.56 11.59 7.17
C TRP A 359 3.34 11.80 8.08
N PRO A 360 3.33 12.74 9.05
CA PRO A 360 2.16 12.99 9.89
C PRO A 360 0.92 13.50 9.14
N SER A 361 1.10 13.98 7.90
CA SER A 361 0.05 14.56 7.06
C SER A 361 0.06 13.98 5.64
N ILE A 362 0.52 12.73 5.49
CA ILE A 362 0.83 12.09 4.20
C ILE A 362 -0.38 12.07 3.26
N SER A 363 -1.59 11.97 3.80
CA SER A 363 -2.85 12.00 3.05
C SER A 363 -3.12 13.31 2.31
N SER A 364 -2.44 14.41 2.67
CA SER A 364 -2.53 15.68 1.95
C SER A 364 -1.53 15.82 0.81
N TYR A 365 -0.58 14.88 0.68
CA TYR A 365 0.48 14.91 -0.33
C TYR A 365 0.06 14.17 -1.61
N THR A 366 -0.89 14.73 -2.35
CA THR A 366 -1.50 14.11 -3.54
C THR A 366 -0.74 14.33 -4.85
N SER A 367 0.35 15.11 -4.86
CA SER A 367 1.22 15.32 -6.04
C SER A 367 2.27 14.21 -6.16
N SER A 368 2.68 13.85 -7.38
CA SER A 368 3.66 12.78 -7.62
C SER A 368 5.07 13.20 -7.21
N TRP A 369 5.35 14.50 -7.18
CA TRP A 369 6.61 15.05 -6.71
C TRP A 369 6.44 16.36 -5.96
N TYR A 370 7.35 16.59 -5.03
CA TYR A 370 7.48 17.81 -4.22
C TYR A 370 8.94 18.25 -4.24
N VAL A 371 9.18 19.49 -4.64
CA VAL A 371 10.50 20.13 -4.54
C VAL A 371 10.46 21.14 -3.41
N VAL A 372 11.46 21.05 -2.53
CA VAL A 372 11.54 21.86 -1.32
C VAL A 372 12.92 22.48 -1.24
N LYS A 373 12.96 23.74 -0.82
CA LYS A 373 14.18 24.44 -0.46
C LYS A 373 14.38 24.36 1.04
N TRP A 374 15.55 23.86 1.44
CA TRP A 374 16.03 23.91 2.83
C TRP A 374 17.01 25.08 2.99
N VAL A 375 16.91 25.82 4.09
CA VAL A 375 17.82 26.93 4.44
C VAL A 375 18.23 26.81 5.91
N ASP A 376 19.55 26.76 6.14
CA ASP A 376 20.22 26.68 7.43
C ASP A 376 20.06 27.97 8.25
N ASN A 377 20.04 27.84 9.57
CA ASN A 377 19.97 28.98 10.50
C ASN A 377 21.32 29.70 10.75
N GLY A 378 22.39 29.31 10.05
CA GLY A 378 23.74 29.84 10.17
C GLY A 378 24.71 28.96 10.98
N ASN A 379 24.32 27.74 11.33
CA ASN A 379 25.16 26.79 12.09
C ASN A 379 25.78 25.68 11.22
N MET A 380 25.45 25.64 9.93
CA MET A 380 25.91 24.69 8.92
C MET A 380 25.53 23.22 9.21
N ARG A 381 24.41 23.00 9.89
CA ARG A 381 23.87 21.68 10.20
C ARG A 381 22.42 21.63 9.77
N VAL A 382 22.01 20.48 9.26
CA VAL A 382 20.61 20.25 8.96
C VAL A 382 19.87 20.03 10.28
N ASP A 383 19.00 20.97 10.62
CA ASP A 383 18.12 20.91 11.78
C ASP A 383 16.65 20.68 11.35
N GLU A 384 15.82 20.29 12.31
CA GLU A 384 14.40 20.01 12.07
C GLU A 384 13.61 21.26 11.63
N PRO A 385 12.47 21.07 10.93
CA PRO A 385 11.54 22.16 10.63
C PRO A 385 11.16 22.96 11.89
N GLY A 386 11.30 24.28 11.81
CA GLY A 386 11.08 25.21 12.93
C GLY A 386 12.37 25.72 13.57
N VAL A 387 13.48 25.01 13.37
CA VAL A 387 14.84 25.51 13.62
C VAL A 387 15.43 26.00 12.29
N ASP A 388 15.42 25.13 11.28
CA ASP A 388 15.71 25.50 9.89
C ASP A 388 14.43 25.79 9.11
N GLN A 389 14.59 26.47 7.96
CA GLN A 389 13.48 26.80 7.07
C GLN A 389 13.34 25.76 5.96
N TYR A 390 12.10 25.36 5.72
CA TYR A 390 11.71 24.42 4.65
C TYR A 390 10.53 25.02 3.89
N GLU A 391 10.70 25.24 2.59
CA GLU A 391 9.69 25.85 1.73
C GLU A 391 9.45 24.97 0.50
N ILE A 392 8.21 24.52 0.29
CA ILE A 392 7.81 23.87 -0.97
C ILE A 392 7.91 24.92 -2.07
N VAL A 393 8.85 24.76 -2.98
CA VAL A 393 9.05 25.67 -4.12
C VAL A 393 8.21 25.26 -5.33
N ALA A 394 7.91 23.97 -5.48
CA ALA A 394 7.06 23.44 -6.53
C ALA A 394 6.53 22.04 -6.18
N GLN A 395 5.42 21.66 -6.80
CA GLN A 395 4.86 20.31 -6.78
C GLN A 395 4.10 20.05 -8.08
N GLY A 396 3.97 18.78 -8.47
CA GLY A 396 3.26 18.41 -9.72
C GLY A 396 2.97 16.92 -9.81
N SER A 397 2.33 16.52 -10.92
CA SER A 397 1.84 15.15 -11.17
C SER A 397 2.49 14.53 -12.39
#